data_AF-A0A9X8G3Q2-F1
#
_entry.id   AF-A0A9X8G3Q2-F1
#
_cell.length_a   1.000
_cell.length_b   1.000
_cell.length_c   1.000
_cell.angle_alpha   90.00
_cell.angle_beta   90.00
_cell.angle_gamma   90.00
#
_symmetry.space_group_name_H-M   'P 1'
#
loop_
_entity.id
_entity.type
_entity.pdbx_description
1 polymer ?
#
loop_
_entity_poly.entity_id
_entity_poly.type
_entity_poly.pdbx_seq_one_letter_code
_entity_poly.pdbx_strand_id
1 'polypeptide(L)'
;MSDMAFCRGCGKQIHKEAVACPQCGAPQNTAGKKSRISAALFAFFLGGFGAHKFYLGKPWQGILYLLFCWTFIPAIISFIEFIIYLCNSDQEFARKYG
;
A
#
# COMPACT_ATOMS: atom_id res chain seq x y z
N MET A 1 20.55 -10.38 -11.19
CA MET A 1 19.59 -11.30 -11.82
C MET A 1 18.69 -10.45 -12.69
N SER A 2 18.81 -10.56 -14.01
CA SER A 2 18.07 -9.72 -14.96
C SER A 2 16.66 -10.29 -15.11
N ASP A 3 15.74 -9.87 -14.27
CA ASP A 3 14.33 -10.26 -14.36
C ASP A 3 13.70 -9.48 -15.53
N MET A 4 13.39 -10.19 -16.61
CA MET A 4 12.82 -9.62 -17.83
C MET A 4 11.32 -9.87 -17.85
N ALA A 5 10.56 -8.85 -18.22
CA ALA A 5 9.11 -8.93 -18.44
C ALA A 5 8.78 -8.53 -19.88
N PHE A 6 7.61 -8.93 -20.37
CA PHE A 6 7.10 -8.45 -21.66
C PHE A 6 6.27 -7.19 -21.47
N CYS A 7 6.47 -6.21 -22.34
CA CYS A 7 5.73 -4.97 -22.35
C CYS A 7 4.24 -5.24 -22.63
N ARG A 8 3.34 -4.75 -21.78
CA ARG A 8 1.88 -4.93 -21.92
C ARG A 8 1.26 -4.21 -23.11
N GLY A 9 1.92 -3.18 -23.64
CA GLY A 9 1.45 -2.43 -24.81
C GLY A 9 1.90 -3.04 -26.14
N CYS A 10 3.21 -3.29 -26.32
CA CYS A 10 3.78 -3.72 -27.60
C CYS A 10 4.40 -5.13 -27.63
N GLY A 11 4.45 -5.85 -26.50
CA GLY A 11 4.94 -7.24 -26.45
C GLY A 11 6.46 -7.43 -26.50
N LYS A 12 7.28 -6.36 -26.43
CA LYS A 12 8.75 -6.48 -26.38
C LYS A 12 9.28 -6.80 -24.98
N GLN A 13 10.42 -7.49 -24.90
CA GLN A 13 11.13 -7.71 -23.65
C GLN A 13 11.69 -6.40 -23.09
N ILE A 14 11.47 -6.18 -21.81
CA ILE A 14 11.90 -5.04 -21.02
C ILE A 14 12.37 -5.51 -19.64
N HIS A 15 13.13 -4.68 -18.94
CA HIS A 15 13.47 -4.97 -17.55
C HIS A 15 12.22 -4.89 -16.66
N LYS A 16 12.10 -5.75 -15.64
CA LYS A 16 10.92 -5.78 -14.75
C LYS A 16 10.69 -4.45 -14.02
N GLU A 17 11.75 -3.71 -13.69
CA GLU A 17 11.62 -2.40 -13.05
C GLU A 17 11.51 -1.21 -14.04
N ALA A 18 11.41 -1.46 -15.35
CA ALA A 18 11.22 -0.39 -16.31
C ALA A 18 9.93 0.38 -16.02
N VAL A 19 10.03 1.70 -15.78
CA VAL A 19 8.85 2.55 -15.51
C VAL A 19 7.98 2.69 -16.75
N ALA A 20 8.61 2.84 -17.92
CA ALA A 20 7.97 2.89 -19.22
C ALA A 20 8.75 2.04 -20.23
N CYS A 21 8.04 1.51 -21.23
CA CYS A 21 8.68 0.79 -22.32
C CYS A 21 9.45 1.78 -23.22
N PRO A 22 10.76 1.61 -23.46
CA PRO A 22 11.53 2.52 -24.32
C PRO A 22 11.11 2.47 -25.79
N GLN A 23 10.37 1.43 -26.20
CA GLN A 23 9.96 1.26 -27.59
C GLN A 23 8.57 1.84 -27.91
N CYS A 24 7.61 1.76 -26.99
CA CYS A 24 6.23 2.22 -27.25
C CYS A 24 5.72 3.25 -26.24
N GLY A 25 6.50 3.60 -25.21
CA GLY A 25 6.12 4.59 -24.19
C GLY A 25 5.05 4.14 -23.19
N ALA A 26 4.48 2.94 -23.33
CA ALA A 26 3.47 2.46 -22.40
C ALA A 26 4.07 2.32 -20.98
N PRO A 27 3.40 2.81 -19.91
CA PRO A 27 3.86 2.63 -18.54
C PRO A 27 3.82 1.14 -18.15
N GLN A 28 4.90 0.63 -17.58
CA GLN A 28 5.08 -0.80 -17.28
C GLN A 28 5.14 -1.08 -15.78
N ASN A 29 5.53 -0.07 -14.99
CA ASN A 29 5.50 -0.19 -13.55
C ASN A 29 4.06 -0.09 -13.04
N THR A 30 3.54 -1.25 -12.66
CA THR A 30 2.29 -1.39 -11.90
C THR A 30 2.59 -1.90 -10.50
N ALA A 31 3.65 -1.40 -9.86
CA ALA A 31 3.82 -1.51 -8.42
C ALA A 31 2.46 -1.22 -7.79
N GLY A 32 1.88 -2.25 -7.16
CA GLY A 32 0.47 -2.29 -6.85
C GLY A 32 0.06 -1.03 -6.12
N LYS A 33 -0.74 -0.18 -6.77
CA LYS A 33 -1.24 1.05 -6.16
C LYS A 33 -2.00 0.65 -4.91
N LYS A 34 -1.40 0.88 -3.75
CA LYS A 34 -2.05 0.69 -2.46
C LYS A 34 -3.11 1.77 -2.37
N SER A 35 -4.37 1.35 -2.30
CA SER A 35 -5.49 2.29 -2.25
C SER A 35 -5.60 2.87 -0.84
N ARG A 36 -5.61 4.20 -0.76
CA ARG A 36 -5.86 4.94 0.48
C ARG A 36 -7.18 4.52 1.12
N ILE A 37 -8.21 4.35 0.31
CA ILE A 37 -9.55 3.93 0.74
C ILE A 37 -9.51 2.55 1.39
N SER A 38 -8.83 1.56 0.80
CA SER A 38 -8.72 0.24 1.43
C SER A 38 -7.95 0.28 2.75
N ALA A 39 -6.89 1.09 2.85
CA ALA A 39 -6.19 1.29 4.12
C ALA A 39 -7.10 1.92 5.18
N ALA A 40 -7.95 2.88 4.80
CA ALA A 40 -8.95 3.48 5.69
C ALA A 40 -10.02 2.47 6.13
N LEU A 41 -10.58 1.67 5.20
CA LEU A 41 -11.52 0.61 5.55
C LEU A 41 -10.90 -0.41 6.52
N PHE A 42 -9.66 -0.83 6.27
CA PHE A 42 -8.97 -1.73 7.20
C PHE A 42 -8.72 -1.08 8.56
N ALA A 43 -8.42 0.21 8.62
CA ALA A 43 -8.24 0.93 9.88
C ALA A 43 -9.56 1.06 10.66
N PHE A 44 -10.70 1.20 9.97
CA PHE A 44 -12.02 1.29 10.61
C PHE A 44 -12.55 -0.08 11.09
N PHE A 45 -12.58 -1.08 10.22
CA PHE A 45 -13.17 -2.39 10.54
C PHE A 45 -12.22 -3.33 11.29
N LEU A 46 -10.91 -3.23 11.01
CA LEU A 46 -9.88 -4.14 11.52
C LEU A 46 -8.76 -3.40 12.25
N GLY A 47 -9.00 -2.15 12.64
CA GLY A 47 -8.02 -1.30 13.32
C GLY A 47 -7.58 -1.84 14.67
N GLY A 48 -8.51 -2.36 15.46
CA GLY A 48 -8.18 -3.01 16.74
C GLY A 48 -7.19 -4.18 16.60
N PHE A 49 -7.16 -4.83 15.44
CA PHE A 49 -6.22 -5.90 15.10
C PHE A 49 -4.98 -5.41 14.31
N GLY A 50 -4.95 -4.14 13.89
CA GLY A 50 -3.82 -3.57 13.14
C GLY A 50 -3.70 -4.03 11.68
N ALA A 51 -4.77 -4.55 11.06
CA ALA A 51 -4.71 -5.08 9.69
C ALA A 51 -4.26 -4.05 8.65
N HIS A 52 -4.61 -2.77 8.84
CA HIS A 52 -4.17 -1.68 7.96
C HIS A 52 -2.65 -1.50 7.96
N LYS A 53 -1.94 -1.80 9.05
CA LYS A 53 -0.47 -1.75 9.09
C LYS A 53 0.17 -2.85 8.25
N PHE A 54 -0.43 -4.04 8.21
CA PHE A 54 0.00 -5.11 7.33
C PHE A 54 -0.22 -4.74 5.86
N TYR A 55 -1.36 -4.12 5.53
CA TYR A 55 -1.64 -3.61 4.19
C TYR A 55 -0.60 -2.57 3.72
N LEU A 56 -0.15 -1.71 4.62
CA LEU A 56 0.87 -0.69 4.36
C LEU A 56 2.31 -1.24 4.29
N GLY A 57 2.50 -2.56 4.41
CA GLY A 57 3.82 -3.20 4.39
C GLY A 57 4.64 -3.00 5.67
N LYS A 58 3.99 -2.71 6.80
CA LYS A 58 4.63 -2.51 8.12
C LYS A 58 4.25 -3.64 9.09
N PRO A 59 4.71 -4.88 8.86
CA PRO A 59 4.27 -6.05 9.62
C PRO A 59 4.60 -5.95 11.12
N TRP A 60 5.75 -5.36 11.48
CA TRP A 60 6.14 -5.19 12.88
C TRP A 60 5.14 -4.33 13.67
N GLN A 61 4.66 -3.23 13.08
CA GLN A 61 3.64 -2.39 13.70
C GLN A 61 2.30 -3.13 13.82
N GLY A 62 1.95 -3.95 12.81
CA GLY A 62 0.75 -4.79 12.86
C GLY A 62 0.81 -5.83 13.98
N ILE A 63 1.95 -6.50 14.16
CA ILE A 63 2.15 -7.47 15.26
C ILE A 63 2.02 -6.80 16.63
N LEU A 64 2.59 -5.61 16.80
CA LEU A 64 2.42 -4.85 18.05
C LEU A 64 0.93 -4.54 18.31
N TYR A 65 0.17 -4.13 17.30
CA TYR A 65 -1.27 -3.87 17.44
C TYR A 65 -2.04 -5.15 17.82
N LEU A 66 -1.68 -6.31 17.24
CA LEU A 66 -2.26 -7.60 17.61
C LEU A 66 -1.97 -7.97 19.07
N LEU A 67 -0.74 -7.78 19.55
CA LEU A 67 -0.37 -8.05 20.94
C LEU A 67 -1.11 -7.14 21.93
N PHE A 68 -1.34 -5.89 21.56
CA PHE A 68 -2.05 -4.92 22.40
C PHE A 68 -3.57 -4.89 22.16
N CYS A 69 -4.15 -5.77 21.32
CA CYS A 69 -5.56 -5.70 20.92
C CYS A 69 -6.53 -5.76 22.11
N TRP A 70 -6.17 -6.49 23.17
CA TRP A 70 -6.94 -6.61 24.41
C TRP A 70 -6.99 -5.33 25.26
N THR A 71 -6.14 -4.34 25.00
CA THR A 71 -6.12 -3.07 25.75
C THR A 71 -7.06 -2.02 25.19
N PHE A 72 -7.71 -2.29 24.04
CA PHE A 72 -8.49 -1.33 23.25
C PHE A 72 -7.74 -0.06 22.77
N ILE A 73 -6.50 0.18 23.24
CA ILE A 73 -5.63 1.27 22.79
C ILE A 73 -5.43 1.25 21.26
N PRO A 74 -5.15 0.10 20.62
CA PRO A 74 -4.99 0.03 19.16
C PRO A 74 -6.24 0.46 18.39
N ALA A 75 -7.45 0.25 18.96
CA ALA A 75 -8.70 0.65 18.32
C ALA A 75 -8.82 2.18 18.25
N ILE A 76 -8.47 2.90 19.33
CA ILE A 76 -8.49 4.37 19.36
C ILE A 76 -7.46 4.95 18.38
N ILE A 77 -6.23 4.43 18.39
CA ILE A 77 -5.19 4.91 17.48
C ILE A 77 -5.59 4.66 16.02
N SER A 78 -6.16 3.49 15.73
CA SER A 78 -6.61 3.16 14.37
C SER A 78 -7.76 4.04 13.90
N PHE A 79 -8.65 4.45 14.81
CA PHE A 79 -9.70 5.40 14.48
C PHE A 79 -9.12 6.78 14.11
N ILE A 80 -8.09 7.24 14.81
CA ILE A 80 -7.37 8.48 14.45
C ILE A 80 -6.68 8.32 13.09
N GLU A 81 -5.99 7.20 12.85
CA GLU A 81 -5.35 6.90 11.56
C GLU A 81 -6.37 6.81 10.42
N PHE A 82 -7.56 6.28 10.68
CA PHE A 82 -8.67 6.26 9.72
C PHE A 82 -9.06 7.68 9.28
N ILE A 83 -9.27 8.62 10.22
CA ILE A 83 -9.58 10.02 9.89
C ILE A 83 -8.42 10.66 9.11
N ILE A 84 -7.17 10.43 9.53
CA ILE A 84 -5.98 10.93 8.83
C ILE A 84 -5.94 10.38 7.39
N TYR A 85 -6.27 9.12 7.16
CA TYR A 85 -6.28 8.54 5.82
C TYR A 85 -7.41 9.10 4.96
N LEU A 86 -8.58 9.41 5.53
CA LEU A 86 -9.66 10.08 4.80
C LEU A 86 -9.30 11.52 4.41
N CYS A 87 -8.61 12.25 5.29
CA CYS A 87 -8.24 13.65 5.07
C CYS A 87 -6.99 13.84 4.18
N ASN A 88 -6.10 12.85 4.10
CA ASN A 88 -4.91 12.94 3.24
C ASN A 88 -5.25 12.78 1.76
N SER A 89 -4.51 13.45 0.87
CA SER A 89 -4.66 13.25 -0.58
C SER A 89 -4.09 11.89 -1.04
N ASP A 90 -4.62 11.35 -2.14
CA ASP A 90 -4.11 10.10 -2.73
C ASP A 90 -2.63 10.21 -3.15
N GLN A 91 -2.19 11.39 -3.57
CA GLN A 91 -0.78 11.64 -3.92
C GLN A 91 0.13 11.55 -2.69
N GLU A 92 -0.29 12.13 -1.58
CA GLU A 92 0.50 12.12 -0.34
C GLU A 92 0.55 10.72 0.29
N PHE A 93 -0.55 9.98 0.21
CA PHE A 93 -0.59 8.57 0.59
C PHE A 93 0.36 7.74 -0.28
N ALA A 94 0.31 7.90 -1.61
CA ALA A 94 1.20 7.21 -2.54
C ALA A 94 2.67 7.59 -2.34
N ARG A 95 2.98 8.83 -1.96
CA ARG A 95 4.36 9.25 -1.63
C ARG A 95 4.88 8.55 -0.37
N LYS A 96 4.02 8.35 0.63
CA LYS A 96 4.41 7.81 1.95
C LYS A 96 4.38 6.29 2.02
N TYR A 97 3.52 5.66 1.20
CA TYR A 97 3.23 4.23 1.26
C TYR A 97 3.20 3.53 -0.11
N GLY A 98 3.48 4.23 -1.21
CA GLY A 98 3.56 3.68 -2.58
C GLY A 98 4.50 2.50 -2.69
#